data_AF-A0A6N7MEB5-F1
#
_entry.id   AF-A0A6N7MEB5-F1
#
_cell.length_a   1.000
_cell.length_b   1.000
_cell.length_c   1.000
_cell.angle_alpha   90.00
_cell.angle_beta   90.00
_cell.angle_gamma   90.00
#
_symmetry.space_group_name_H-M   'P 1'
#
loop_
_entity.id
_entity.type
_entity.pdbx_description
1 polymer ?
#
loop_
_entity_poly.entity_id
_entity_poly.type
_entity_poly.pdbx_seq_one_letter_code
_entity_poly.pdbx_strand_id
1 'polypeptide(L)'
;MKSFKIIQIILSTTLLFLTACEDSELNFKEQVIPVVQAYLYSKDPVDDIRLTKMINYAMSDTMTISINDANIIIRSEGEIYELVASEGDSGYYFYPGDDLVVAPNKKFELEFEYHGEKISAETVVPDTPPQANISEEVLYMDQVNEFGDMMYAEWPDPIEITWENPNNDYYFFMIENVEENPDDIITFEMNFRGRFFFRSQPTNADYYTIQTRTLTQFGRYRVKIYVDRGAIIC
;
A
#
# COMPACT_ATOMS: atom_id res chain seq x y z
N MET A 1 0.11 74.77 -27.13
CA MET A 1 1.25 73.89 -26.77
C MET A 1 0.99 72.96 -25.59
N LYS A 2 0.19 73.32 -24.56
CA LYS A 2 -0.15 72.40 -23.44
C LYS A 2 -1.08 71.24 -23.85
N SER A 3 -2.06 71.50 -24.72
CA SER A 3 -3.00 70.48 -25.24
C SER A 3 -2.33 69.38 -26.07
N PHE A 4 -1.28 69.72 -26.83
CA PHE A 4 -0.54 68.75 -27.65
C PHE A 4 0.28 67.76 -26.80
N LYS A 5 0.84 68.23 -25.67
CA LYS A 5 1.54 67.37 -24.70
C LYS A 5 0.59 66.43 -23.94
N ILE A 6 -0.63 66.88 -23.64
CA ILE A 6 -1.64 66.04 -22.97
C ILE A 6 -2.09 64.90 -23.89
N ILE A 7 -2.29 65.17 -25.19
CA ILE A 7 -2.64 64.15 -26.19
C ILE A 7 -1.52 63.11 -26.33
N GLN A 8 -0.26 63.55 -26.33
CA GLN A 8 0.89 62.63 -26.41
C GLN A 8 1.01 61.73 -25.17
N ILE A 9 0.72 62.26 -23.97
CA ILE A 9 0.73 61.48 -22.72
C ILE A 9 -0.42 60.47 -22.70
N ILE A 10 -1.63 60.87 -23.14
CA ILE A 10 -2.77 59.95 -23.23
C ILE A 10 -2.48 58.83 -24.23
N LEU A 11 -1.94 59.16 -25.42
CA LEU A 11 -1.61 58.17 -26.45
C LEU A 11 -0.51 57.19 -26.00
N SER A 12 0.48 57.67 -25.24
CA SER A 12 1.54 56.82 -24.68
C SER A 12 1.06 55.95 -23.50
N THR A 13 0.04 56.39 -22.77
CA THR A 13 -0.52 55.63 -21.63
C THR A 13 -1.47 54.55 -22.13
N THR A 14 -2.26 54.81 -23.19
CA THR A 14 -3.16 53.81 -23.79
C THR A 14 -2.38 52.68 -24.48
N LEU A 15 -1.19 52.95 -25.01
CA LEU A 15 -0.36 51.92 -25.66
C LEU A 15 0.26 50.93 -24.65
N LEU A 16 0.39 51.32 -23.38
CA LEU A 16 0.88 50.45 -22.29
C LEU A 16 -0.19 49.50 -21.72
N PHE A 17 -1.48 49.71 -22.02
CA PHE A 17 -2.56 48.84 -21.56
C PHE A 17 -2.90 47.69 -22.51
N LEU A 18 -2.34 47.67 -23.73
CA LEU A 18 -2.59 46.62 -24.73
C LEU A 18 -1.62 45.43 -24.65
N THR A 19 -0.64 45.46 -23.74
CA THR A 19 0.21 44.29 -23.43
C THR A 19 -0.29 43.52 -22.20
N ALA A 20 -1.55 43.72 -21.81
CA ALA A 20 -2.18 43.01 -20.72
C ALA A 20 -2.43 41.55 -21.14
N CYS A 21 -1.68 40.64 -20.51
CA CYS A 21 -1.87 39.20 -20.37
C CYS A 21 -2.60 38.53 -21.54
N GLU A 22 -1.84 38.01 -22.49
CA GLU A 22 -2.30 36.83 -23.22
C GLU A 22 -2.44 35.72 -22.16
N ASP A 23 -3.66 35.22 -21.95
CA ASP A 23 -3.87 34.01 -21.16
C ASP A 23 -3.14 32.90 -21.90
N SER A 24 -1.92 32.60 -21.45
CA SER A 24 -1.22 31.42 -21.90
C SER A 24 -2.10 30.24 -21.49
N GLU A 25 -2.85 29.69 -22.44
CA GLU A 25 -3.48 28.38 -22.24
C GLU A 25 -2.35 27.47 -21.76
N LEU A 26 -2.48 27.01 -20.50
CA LEU A 26 -1.61 26.00 -19.96
C LEU A 26 -1.81 24.78 -20.84
N ASN A 27 -0.94 24.65 -21.83
CA ASN A 27 -0.87 23.50 -22.70
C ASN A 27 -0.31 22.39 -21.82
N PHE A 28 -1.18 21.77 -21.03
CA PHE A 28 -0.94 20.47 -20.46
C PHE A 28 -0.83 19.53 -21.65
N LYS A 29 0.36 19.49 -22.26
CA LYS A 29 0.74 18.44 -23.19
C LYS A 29 0.35 17.16 -22.47
N GLU A 30 -0.59 16.39 -23.04
CA GLU A 30 -1.03 15.11 -22.50
C GLU A 30 0.21 14.25 -22.28
N GLN A 31 0.80 14.32 -21.09
CA GLN A 31 1.90 13.47 -20.70
C GLN A 31 1.24 12.17 -20.29
N VAL A 32 1.35 11.18 -21.18
CA VAL A 32 0.96 9.82 -20.85
C VAL A 32 2.00 9.30 -19.87
N ILE A 33 1.70 9.40 -18.58
CA ILE A 33 2.56 8.93 -17.49
C ILE A 33 2.19 7.46 -17.23
N PRO A 34 3.10 6.50 -17.47
CA PRO A 34 2.87 5.11 -17.11
C PRO A 34 2.94 4.93 -15.58
N VAL A 35 2.13 4.02 -15.08
CA VAL A 35 2.02 3.65 -13.67
C VAL A 35 2.23 2.14 -13.59
N VAL A 36 3.16 1.71 -12.74
CA VAL A 36 3.42 0.30 -12.46
C VAL A 36 2.90 -0.08 -11.08
N GLN A 37 2.17 -1.18 -11.02
CA GLN A 37 1.81 -1.87 -9.78
C GLN A 37 2.36 -3.29 -9.89
N ALA A 38 3.25 -3.68 -8.97
CA ALA A 38 3.93 -4.95 -9.03
C ALA A 38 4.05 -5.56 -7.63
N TYR A 39 3.70 -6.83 -7.50
CA TYR A 39 3.86 -7.61 -6.28
C TYR A 39 4.60 -8.91 -6.59
N LEU A 40 5.56 -9.26 -5.73
CA LEU A 40 6.30 -10.51 -5.81
C LEU A 40 6.04 -11.30 -4.52
N TYR A 41 5.51 -12.51 -4.67
CA TYR A 41 5.22 -13.39 -3.54
C TYR A 41 6.21 -14.55 -3.54
N SER A 42 6.73 -14.89 -2.35
CA SER A 42 7.71 -15.97 -2.26
C SER A 42 7.05 -17.32 -2.58
N LYS A 43 7.68 -18.10 -3.46
CA LYS A 43 7.24 -19.41 -3.98
C LYS A 43 6.04 -19.39 -4.93
N ASP A 44 5.53 -18.22 -5.28
CA ASP A 44 4.49 -18.07 -6.30
C ASP A 44 5.10 -17.65 -7.64
N PRO A 45 4.42 -17.95 -8.77
CA PRO A 45 4.83 -17.42 -10.07
C PRO A 45 4.79 -15.89 -10.07
N VAL A 46 5.56 -15.29 -10.98
CA VAL A 46 5.55 -13.84 -11.18
C VAL A 46 4.48 -13.49 -12.21
N ASP A 47 3.28 -13.12 -11.76
CA ASP A 47 2.12 -12.79 -12.61
C ASP A 47 1.32 -11.55 -12.14
N ASP A 48 1.66 -10.96 -11.00
CA ASP A 48 0.99 -9.78 -10.42
C ASP A 48 1.76 -8.49 -10.72
N ILE A 49 1.92 -8.19 -12.02
CA ILE A 49 2.58 -6.99 -12.51
C ILE A 49 1.67 -6.32 -13.54
N ARG A 50 1.24 -5.09 -13.23
CA ARG A 50 0.26 -4.35 -14.00
C ARG A 50 0.77 -2.97 -14.40
N LEU A 51 0.71 -2.67 -15.69
CA LEU A 51 1.05 -1.36 -16.26
C LEU A 51 -0.21 -0.67 -16.77
N THR A 52 -0.38 0.58 -16.33
CA THR A 52 -1.53 1.42 -16.72
C THR A 52 -1.09 2.85 -17.00
N LYS A 53 -1.95 3.65 -17.62
CA LYS A 53 -1.74 5.10 -17.77
C LYS A 53 -2.36 5.83 -16.59
N MET A 54 -1.67 6.87 -16.11
CA MET A 54 -2.21 7.78 -15.10
C MET A 54 -3.51 8.40 -15.59
N ILE A 55 -4.54 8.38 -14.73
CA ILE A 55 -5.81 9.05 -14.99
C ILE A 55 -5.66 10.51 -14.56
N ASN A 56 -5.97 11.45 -15.46
CA ASN A 56 -6.00 12.86 -15.12
C ASN A 56 -7.34 13.23 -14.47
N TYR A 57 -7.32 13.60 -13.20
CA TYR A 57 -8.51 14.02 -12.45
C TYR A 57 -9.27 15.21 -13.06
N ALA A 58 -8.62 16.02 -13.89
CA ALA A 58 -9.27 17.14 -14.59
C ALA A 58 -10.09 16.69 -15.82
N MET A 59 -9.93 15.44 -16.26
CA MET A 59 -10.68 14.85 -17.37
C MET A 59 -11.85 14.03 -16.81
N SER A 60 -12.98 13.99 -17.52
CA SER A 60 -14.15 13.18 -17.15
C SER A 60 -13.90 11.67 -17.30
N ASP A 61 -12.71 11.28 -17.76
CA ASP A 61 -12.35 9.90 -17.97
C ASP A 61 -11.94 9.25 -16.65
N THR A 62 -12.62 8.18 -16.30
CA THR A 62 -12.36 7.39 -15.08
C THR A 62 -11.85 6.00 -15.43
N MET A 63 -11.72 5.69 -16.72
CA MET A 63 -11.26 4.38 -17.17
C MET A 63 -9.74 4.33 -17.15
N THR A 64 -9.22 3.36 -16.42
CA THR A 64 -7.81 3.01 -16.45
C THR A 64 -7.46 2.43 -17.82
N ILE A 65 -6.48 3.02 -18.50
CA ILE A 65 -6.01 2.51 -19.81
C ILE A 65 -4.82 1.59 -19.57
N SER A 66 -4.93 0.34 -20.02
CA SER A 66 -3.87 -0.67 -19.92
C SER A 66 -2.73 -0.40 -20.91
N ILE A 67 -1.52 -0.83 -20.56
CA ILE A 67 -0.34 -0.83 -21.46
C ILE A 67 0.07 -2.29 -21.66
N ASN A 68 -0.13 -2.85 -22.86
CA ASN A 68 0.12 -4.27 -23.16
C ASN A 68 1.29 -4.50 -24.13
N ASP A 69 1.96 -3.42 -24.56
CA ASP A 69 3.02 -3.41 -25.57
C ASP A 69 4.38 -2.98 -25.00
N ALA A 70 4.53 -2.97 -23.67
CA ALA A 70 5.79 -2.63 -23.02
C ALA A 70 6.76 -3.83 -23.02
N ASN A 71 8.03 -3.55 -23.30
CA ASN A 71 9.11 -4.52 -23.07
C ASN A 71 9.56 -4.41 -21.62
N ILE A 72 9.03 -5.30 -20.78
CA ILE A 72 9.29 -5.33 -19.34
C ILE A 72 10.23 -6.47 -18.97
N ILE A 73 11.19 -6.15 -18.11
CA ILE A 73 12.14 -7.11 -17.55
C ILE A 73 12.18 -7.00 -16.04
N ILE A 74 12.53 -8.11 -15.41
CA ILE A 74 13.01 -8.17 -14.02
C ILE A 74 14.48 -8.52 -14.05
N ARG A 75 15.29 -7.83 -13.24
CA ARG A 75 16.68 -8.20 -12.95
C ARG A 75 16.78 -8.70 -11.52
N SER A 76 17.44 -9.83 -11.32
CA SER A 76 17.79 -10.33 -10.00
C SER A 76 19.10 -11.09 -10.05
N GLU A 77 20.00 -10.80 -9.10
CA GLU A 77 21.32 -11.46 -8.99
C GLU A 77 22.19 -11.41 -10.27
N GLY A 78 21.96 -10.41 -11.13
CA GLY A 78 22.69 -10.23 -12.40
C GLY A 78 22.03 -10.89 -13.61
N GLU A 79 21.00 -11.72 -13.40
CA GLU A 79 20.21 -12.36 -14.46
C GLU A 79 19.04 -11.45 -14.89
N ILE A 80 18.60 -11.63 -16.14
CA ILE A 80 17.51 -10.89 -16.76
C ILE A 80 16.37 -11.85 -17.09
N TYR A 81 15.17 -11.51 -16.63
CA TYR A 81 13.94 -12.25 -16.83
C TYR A 81 12.98 -11.39 -17.65
N GLU A 82 12.71 -11.78 -18.89
CA GLU A 82 11.77 -11.05 -19.77
C GLU A 82 10.33 -11.49 -19.50
N LEU A 83 9.44 -10.52 -19.30
CA LEU A 83 8.03 -10.78 -19.01
C LEU A 83 7.20 -10.67 -20.30
N VAL A 84 6.08 -11.39 -20.31
CA VAL A 84 5.15 -11.46 -21.44
C VAL A 84 3.81 -10.88 -21.02
N ALA A 85 3.17 -10.11 -21.91
CA ALA A 85 1.83 -9.59 -21.67
C ALA A 85 0.81 -10.74 -21.56
N SER A 86 -0.04 -10.66 -20.54
CA SER A 86 -1.21 -11.52 -20.39
C SER A 86 -2.23 -11.24 -21.50
N GLU A 87 -3.07 -12.23 -21.81
CA GLU A 87 -4.08 -12.09 -22.86
C GLU A 87 -5.07 -10.95 -22.60
N GLY A 88 -5.53 -10.31 -23.68
CA GLY A 88 -6.51 -9.23 -23.64
C GLY A 88 -5.92 -7.86 -23.31
N ASP A 89 -6.80 -6.89 -23.09
CA ASP A 89 -6.43 -5.50 -22.75
C ASP A 89 -6.26 -5.32 -21.22
N SER A 90 -5.54 -6.25 -20.60
CA SER A 90 -5.51 -6.41 -19.13
C SER A 90 -4.49 -5.50 -18.44
N GLY A 91 -3.41 -5.16 -19.15
CA GLY A 91 -2.23 -4.45 -18.65
C GLY A 91 -1.33 -5.33 -17.78
N TYR A 92 -1.63 -6.62 -17.64
CA TYR A 92 -0.85 -7.54 -16.82
C TYR A 92 0.29 -8.19 -17.61
N TYR A 93 1.38 -8.47 -16.92
CA TYR A 93 2.54 -9.17 -17.43
C TYR A 93 2.93 -10.29 -16.48
N PHE A 94 3.43 -11.39 -17.04
CA PHE A 94 3.89 -12.55 -16.27
C PHE A 94 5.22 -13.07 -16.80
N TYR A 95 5.96 -13.76 -15.94
CA TYR A 95 7.18 -14.47 -16.32
C TYR A 95 6.83 -15.91 -16.74
N PRO A 96 7.15 -16.35 -17.98
CA PRO A 96 6.78 -17.68 -18.46
C PRO A 96 7.72 -18.82 -18.01
N GLY A 97 8.91 -18.48 -17.47
CA GLY A 97 9.89 -19.46 -17.01
C GLY A 97 9.62 -19.96 -15.58
N ASP A 98 10.38 -20.97 -15.17
CA ASP A 98 10.30 -21.62 -13.85
C ASP A 98 11.59 -21.49 -13.02
N ASP A 99 12.57 -20.74 -13.51
CA ASP A 99 13.89 -20.52 -12.93
C ASP A 99 14.00 -19.24 -12.08
N LEU A 100 13.05 -18.31 -12.21
CA LEU A 100 12.97 -17.11 -11.37
C LEU A 100 12.47 -17.46 -9.96
N VAL A 101 13.41 -17.55 -9.00
CA VAL A 101 13.07 -17.87 -7.60
C VAL A 101 12.96 -16.59 -6.74
N VAL A 102 11.73 -16.26 -6.36
CA VAL A 102 11.43 -15.20 -5.37
C VAL A 102 11.68 -15.71 -3.95
N ALA A 103 12.82 -15.34 -3.38
CA ALA A 103 13.28 -15.78 -2.05
C ALA A 103 13.60 -14.59 -1.12
N PRO A 104 13.51 -14.77 0.20
CA PRO A 104 13.84 -13.75 1.20
C PRO A 104 15.20 -13.09 0.96
N ASN A 105 15.28 -11.78 1.24
CA ASN A 105 16.48 -10.94 1.10
C ASN A 105 17.06 -10.81 -0.33
N LYS A 106 16.41 -11.37 -1.35
CA LYS A 106 16.79 -11.11 -2.75
C LYS A 106 16.27 -9.75 -3.21
N LYS A 107 17.13 -9.04 -3.96
CA LYS A 107 16.78 -7.78 -4.64
C LYS A 107 16.20 -8.09 -6.02
N PHE A 108 15.16 -7.35 -6.37
CA PHE A 108 14.54 -7.37 -7.69
C PHE A 108 14.45 -5.95 -8.22
N GLU A 109 14.81 -5.78 -9.49
CA GLU A 109 14.68 -4.52 -10.22
C GLU A 109 13.75 -4.74 -11.41
N LEU A 110 12.65 -4.01 -11.47
CA LEU A 110 11.74 -4.00 -12.61
C LEU A 110 12.13 -2.85 -13.53
N GLU A 111 12.19 -3.10 -14.83
CA GLU A 111 12.62 -2.12 -15.81
C GLU A 111 11.77 -2.26 -17.09
N PHE A 112 11.33 -1.14 -17.66
CA PHE A 112 10.73 -1.09 -18.99
C PHE A 112 10.98 0.25 -19.64
N GLU A 113 10.84 0.29 -20.97
CA GLU A 113 10.88 1.53 -21.74
C GLU A 113 9.47 1.91 -22.18
N TYR A 114 9.12 3.19 -22.03
CA TYR A 114 7.86 3.72 -22.52
C TYR A 114 8.08 5.09 -23.15
N HIS A 115 7.78 5.23 -24.44
CA HIS A 115 8.00 6.45 -25.23
C HIS A 115 9.44 7.00 -25.20
N GLY A 116 10.45 6.12 -25.16
CA GLY A 116 11.86 6.51 -25.12
C GLY A 116 12.37 6.89 -23.73
N GLU A 117 11.51 6.85 -22.71
CA GLU A 117 11.89 7.02 -21.32
C GLU A 117 12.06 5.67 -20.63
N LYS A 118 13.15 5.51 -19.90
CA LYS A 118 13.42 4.31 -19.11
C LYS A 118 12.81 4.46 -17.72
N ILE A 119 11.95 3.52 -17.35
CA ILE A 119 11.29 3.47 -16.04
C ILE A 119 11.82 2.27 -15.28
N SER A 120 12.11 2.46 -14.00
CA SER A 120 12.64 1.42 -13.14
C SER A 120 12.08 1.51 -11.72
N ALA A 121 11.85 0.35 -11.11
CA ALA A 121 11.51 0.22 -9.69
C ALA A 121 12.38 -0.86 -9.05
N GLU A 122 12.66 -0.75 -7.76
CA GLU A 122 13.42 -1.76 -7.01
C GLU A 122 12.68 -2.21 -5.76
N THR A 123 12.84 -3.48 -5.41
CA THR A 123 12.33 -4.03 -4.16
C THR A 123 13.28 -5.10 -3.62
N VAL A 124 13.14 -5.39 -2.34
CA VAL A 124 13.84 -6.50 -1.68
C VAL A 124 12.78 -7.36 -1.01
N VAL A 125 12.78 -8.66 -1.31
CA VAL A 125 11.86 -9.59 -0.66
C VAL A 125 12.13 -9.54 0.84
N PRO A 126 11.11 -9.24 1.67
CA PRO A 126 11.29 -9.21 3.12
C PRO A 126 11.82 -10.54 3.64
N ASP A 127 12.52 -10.51 4.77
CA ASP A 127 12.94 -11.74 5.41
C ASP A 127 11.72 -12.57 5.84
N THR A 128 11.90 -13.89 5.98
CA THR A 128 10.87 -14.73 6.59
C THR A 128 10.67 -14.22 8.02
N PRO A 129 9.43 -13.93 8.45
CA PRO A 129 9.20 -13.53 9.81
C PRO A 129 9.76 -14.59 10.77
N PRO A 130 10.40 -14.18 11.88
CA PRO A 130 10.94 -15.13 12.84
C PRO A 130 9.83 -16.01 13.41
N GLN A 131 10.18 -17.23 13.82
CA GLN A 131 9.26 -18.03 14.62
C GLN A 131 8.95 -17.28 15.91
N ALA A 132 7.66 -17.06 16.16
CA ALA A 132 7.18 -16.39 17.35
C ALA A 132 6.65 -17.42 18.36
N ASN A 133 6.88 -17.15 19.64
CA ASN A 133 6.24 -17.87 20.73
C ASN A 133 5.09 -17.02 21.27
N ILE A 134 4.01 -17.68 21.69
CA ILE A 134 2.85 -17.04 22.32
C ILE A 134 2.73 -17.55 23.75
N SER A 135 2.50 -16.65 24.70
CA SER A 135 2.46 -17.00 26.13
C SER A 135 1.25 -17.85 26.51
N GLU A 136 0.14 -17.67 25.80
CA GLU A 136 -1.12 -18.38 26.02
C GLU A 136 -1.89 -18.49 24.69
N GLU A 137 -2.41 -19.68 24.40
CA GLU A 137 -3.14 -19.94 23.14
C GLU A 137 -4.65 -19.93 23.34
N VAL A 138 -5.12 -20.10 24.58
CA VAL A 138 -6.55 -20.19 24.90
C VAL A 138 -6.86 -19.29 26.09
N LEU A 139 -7.82 -18.39 25.89
CA LEU A 139 -8.36 -17.54 26.94
C LEU A 139 -9.79 -17.94 27.28
N TYR A 140 -10.13 -17.93 28.57
CA TYR A 140 -11.49 -18.14 29.05
C TYR A 140 -12.04 -16.83 29.61
N MET A 141 -13.23 -16.46 29.16
CA MET A 141 -13.92 -15.26 29.62
C MET A 141 -15.42 -15.50 29.55
N ASP A 142 -16.15 -15.04 30.57
CA ASP A 142 -17.60 -15.05 30.55
C ASP A 142 -18.15 -13.89 29.71
N GLN A 143 -19.26 -14.14 29.02
CA GLN A 143 -19.94 -13.11 28.25
C GLN A 143 -20.57 -12.08 29.20
N VAL A 144 -20.34 -10.80 28.91
CA VAL A 144 -20.82 -9.66 29.69
C VAL A 144 -22.13 -9.18 29.07
N ASN A 145 -23.24 -9.47 29.74
CA ASN A 145 -24.60 -9.24 29.20
C ASN A 145 -25.31 -8.05 29.84
N GLU A 146 -24.75 -7.49 30.89
CA GLU A 146 -25.21 -6.23 31.49
C GLU A 146 -24.06 -5.49 32.16
N PHE A 147 -24.27 -4.20 32.43
CA PHE A 147 -23.25 -3.35 33.06
C PHE A 147 -22.81 -3.87 34.44
N GLY A 148 -23.71 -4.55 35.16
CA GLY A 148 -23.40 -5.22 36.42
C GLY A 148 -22.31 -6.29 36.28
N ASP A 149 -22.40 -7.12 35.24
CA ASP A 149 -21.42 -8.17 34.94
C ASP A 149 -20.03 -7.58 34.72
N MET A 150 -19.96 -6.42 34.04
CA MET A 150 -18.68 -5.77 33.72
C MET A 150 -17.89 -5.37 34.96
N MET A 151 -18.57 -4.99 36.04
CA MET A 151 -17.93 -4.56 37.29
C MET A 151 -17.27 -5.73 38.04
N TYR A 152 -17.71 -6.96 37.80
CA TYR A 152 -17.19 -8.18 38.41
C TYR A 152 -16.45 -9.07 37.41
N ALA A 153 -16.38 -8.68 36.14
CA ALA A 153 -15.72 -9.45 35.10
C ALA A 153 -14.21 -9.57 35.38
N GLU A 154 -13.75 -10.81 35.47
CA GLU A 154 -12.33 -11.12 35.50
C GLU A 154 -11.79 -11.11 34.06
N TRP A 155 -10.91 -10.17 33.79
CA TRP A 155 -10.29 -10.05 32.47
C TRP A 155 -9.02 -10.90 32.43
N PRO A 156 -8.84 -11.75 31.40
CA PRO A 156 -7.63 -12.56 31.29
C PRO A 156 -6.38 -11.69 31.20
N ASP A 157 -5.25 -12.23 31.66
CA ASP A 157 -3.97 -11.54 31.55
C ASP A 157 -3.60 -11.26 30.08
N PRO A 158 -2.88 -10.16 29.79
CA PRO A 158 -2.40 -9.88 28.45
C PRO A 158 -1.58 -11.04 27.87
N ILE A 159 -1.75 -11.30 26.57
CA ILE A 159 -0.95 -12.29 25.86
C ILE A 159 0.34 -11.63 25.39
N GLU A 160 1.47 -12.26 25.66
CA GLU A 160 2.76 -11.85 25.14
C GLU A 160 3.16 -12.72 23.95
N ILE A 161 3.59 -12.06 22.88
CA ILE A 161 4.21 -12.69 21.71
C ILE A 161 5.67 -12.29 21.73
N THR A 162 6.57 -13.25 21.64
CA THR A 162 8.02 -13.03 21.60
C THR A 162 8.62 -13.60 20.34
N TRP A 163 9.65 -12.94 19.79
CA TRP A 163 10.37 -13.41 18.61
C TRP A 163 11.83 -12.96 18.65
N GLU A 164 12.69 -13.66 17.90
CA GLU A 164 14.08 -13.25 17.75
C GLU A 164 14.19 -12.02 16.84
N ASN A 165 14.72 -10.91 17.37
CA ASN A 165 14.99 -9.68 16.61
C ASN A 165 16.45 -9.22 16.74
N PRO A 166 17.44 -10.03 16.34
CA PRO A 166 18.86 -9.68 16.52
C PRO A 166 19.30 -8.47 15.70
N ASN A 167 18.60 -8.16 14.62
CA ASN A 167 18.94 -7.08 13.70
C ASN A 167 18.23 -5.75 14.02
N ASN A 168 17.36 -5.74 15.04
CA ASN A 168 16.53 -4.59 15.38
C ASN A 168 15.68 -4.09 14.19
N ASP A 169 15.16 -5.05 13.41
CA ASP A 169 14.22 -4.79 12.32
C ASP A 169 12.86 -4.36 12.89
N TYR A 170 12.08 -3.60 12.12
CA TYR A 170 10.73 -3.21 12.49
C TYR A 170 9.73 -4.29 12.09
N TYR A 171 8.82 -4.63 13.00
CA TYR A 171 7.75 -5.60 12.79
C TYR A 171 6.40 -5.01 13.15
N PHE A 172 5.35 -5.41 12.44
CA PHE A 172 3.98 -5.12 12.84
C PHE A 172 3.13 -6.39 12.84
N PHE A 173 2.05 -6.33 13.61
CA PHE A 173 1.15 -7.45 13.84
C PHE A 173 -0.21 -7.18 13.22
N MET A 174 -0.78 -8.20 12.58
CA MET A 174 -2.19 -8.26 12.23
C MET A 174 -2.88 -9.32 13.06
N ILE A 175 -3.93 -8.91 13.77
CA ILE A 175 -4.74 -9.77 14.65
C ILE A 175 -6.16 -9.74 14.12
N GLU A 176 -6.69 -10.89 13.73
CA GLU A 176 -8.03 -11.00 13.14
C GLU A 176 -8.80 -12.15 13.79
N ASN A 177 -10.11 -11.96 14.01
CA ASN A 177 -11.01 -13.06 14.28
C ASN A 177 -11.40 -13.71 12.95
N VAL A 178 -11.19 -15.03 12.84
CA VAL A 178 -11.41 -15.77 11.59
C VAL A 178 -12.75 -16.49 11.52
N GLU A 179 -13.56 -16.43 12.58
CA GLU A 179 -14.91 -17.00 12.57
C GLU A 179 -15.81 -16.21 11.62
N GLU A 180 -16.74 -16.88 10.95
CA GLU A 180 -17.65 -16.23 10.00
C GLU A 180 -18.61 -15.27 10.70
N ASN A 181 -19.17 -15.69 11.84
CA ASN A 181 -20.11 -14.96 12.67
C ASN A 181 -19.72 -15.10 14.15
N PRO A 182 -18.73 -14.34 14.63
CA PRO A 182 -18.31 -14.41 16.03
C PRO A 182 -19.32 -13.76 16.97
N ASP A 183 -19.48 -14.33 18.16
CA ASP A 183 -20.27 -13.74 19.24
C ASP A 183 -19.46 -12.65 19.96
N ASP A 184 -20.10 -11.52 20.29
CA ASP A 184 -19.46 -10.45 21.03
C ASP A 184 -19.29 -10.81 22.52
N ILE A 185 -18.15 -10.42 23.11
CA ILE A 185 -17.86 -10.58 24.54
C ILE A 185 -18.77 -9.67 25.38
N ILE A 186 -19.04 -8.46 24.90
CA ILE A 186 -19.91 -7.47 25.55
C ILE A 186 -21.13 -7.22 24.66
N THR A 187 -22.34 -7.53 25.13
CA THR A 187 -23.57 -7.50 24.31
C THR A 187 -24.53 -6.34 24.62
N PHE A 188 -24.37 -5.67 25.77
CA PHE A 188 -25.39 -4.78 26.33
C PHE A 188 -25.27 -3.29 25.95
N GLU A 189 -24.14 -2.88 25.39
CA GLU A 189 -23.87 -1.48 25.05
C GLU A 189 -23.28 -1.26 23.66
N MET A 190 -22.74 -2.31 23.02
CA MET A 190 -21.99 -2.19 21.79
C MET A 190 -22.32 -3.34 20.85
N ASN A 191 -23.02 -3.04 19.75
CA ASN A 191 -23.03 -3.95 18.60
C ASN A 191 -21.74 -3.67 17.81
N PHE A 192 -20.69 -4.46 18.06
CA PHE A 192 -19.49 -4.39 17.25
C PHE A 192 -19.81 -4.98 15.87
N ARG A 193 -20.17 -4.11 14.92
CA ARG A 193 -20.52 -4.56 13.57
C ARG A 193 -19.25 -4.96 12.82
N GLY A 194 -19.09 -6.27 12.63
CA GLY A 194 -18.03 -6.85 11.81
C GLY A 194 -17.04 -7.67 12.63
N ARG A 195 -16.19 -8.43 11.94
CA ARG A 195 -15.14 -9.24 12.59
C ARG A 195 -14.06 -8.34 13.15
N PHE A 196 -13.56 -8.68 14.34
CA PHE A 196 -12.42 -8.01 14.94
C PHE A 196 -11.22 -8.05 13.98
N PHE A 197 -10.63 -6.88 13.76
CA PHE A 197 -9.37 -6.72 13.04
C PHE A 197 -8.57 -5.61 13.70
N PHE A 198 -7.29 -5.89 13.95
CA PHE A 198 -6.36 -4.92 14.51
C PHE A 198 -5.01 -5.02 13.80
N ARG A 199 -4.43 -3.85 13.51
CA ARG A 199 -3.07 -3.70 13.02
C ARG A 199 -2.26 -2.88 14.02
N SER A 200 -1.15 -3.44 14.49
CA SER A 200 -0.25 -2.71 15.38
C SER A 200 0.53 -1.63 14.62
N GLN A 201 1.07 -0.67 15.37
CA GLN A 201 2.17 0.14 14.85
C GLN A 201 3.43 -0.74 14.72
N PRO A 202 4.35 -0.40 13.80
CA PRO A 202 5.65 -1.06 13.74
C PRO A 202 6.42 -0.90 15.06
N THR A 203 7.08 -1.97 15.50
CA THR A 203 7.94 -2.03 16.68
C THR A 203 9.23 -2.74 16.34
N ASN A 204 10.35 -2.25 16.86
CA ASN A 204 11.66 -2.90 16.77
C ASN A 204 11.99 -3.71 18.03
N ALA A 205 11.03 -3.89 18.95
CA ALA A 205 11.18 -4.80 20.08
C ALA A 205 11.28 -6.26 19.61
N ASP A 206 11.54 -7.14 20.56
CA ASP A 206 11.49 -8.61 20.45
C ASP A 206 10.22 -9.19 21.10
N TYR A 207 9.28 -8.32 21.51
CA TYR A 207 8.00 -8.71 22.08
C TYR A 207 6.86 -7.76 21.68
N TYR A 208 5.64 -8.29 21.73
CA TYR A 208 4.39 -7.56 21.52
C TYR A 208 3.31 -8.08 22.46
N THR A 209 2.62 -7.17 23.13
CA THR A 209 1.57 -7.52 24.09
C THR A 209 0.19 -7.28 23.50
N ILE A 210 -0.60 -8.35 23.36
CA ILE A 210 -2.02 -8.26 23.05
C ILE A 210 -2.75 -7.97 24.36
N GLN A 211 -3.29 -6.76 24.47
CA GLN A 211 -4.18 -6.39 25.56
C GLN A 211 -5.51 -7.12 25.37
N THR A 212 -5.79 -8.15 26.17
CA THR A 212 -7.02 -8.98 26.06
C THR A 212 -8.30 -8.16 26.11
N ARG A 213 -8.29 -7.05 26.85
CA ARG A 213 -9.40 -6.07 26.93
C ARG A 213 -9.74 -5.41 25.59
N THR A 214 -8.86 -5.45 24.60
CA THR A 214 -9.15 -4.92 23.26
C THR A 214 -9.85 -5.94 22.38
N LEU A 215 -9.81 -7.23 22.73
CA LEU A 215 -10.56 -8.27 22.01
C LEU A 215 -12.04 -8.10 22.34
N THR A 216 -12.87 -7.99 21.30
CA THR A 216 -14.30 -7.71 21.44
C THR A 216 -15.18 -8.95 21.25
N GLN A 217 -14.60 -10.06 20.79
CA GLN A 217 -15.33 -11.21 20.25
C GLN A 217 -14.77 -12.54 20.74
N PHE A 218 -15.64 -13.53 20.86
CA PHE A 218 -15.25 -14.92 21.03
C PHE A 218 -14.85 -15.55 19.69
N GLY A 219 -14.09 -16.64 19.75
CA GLY A 219 -13.74 -17.44 18.59
C GLY A 219 -12.24 -17.53 18.35
N ARG A 220 -11.88 -18.05 17.17
CA ARG A 220 -10.47 -18.23 16.80
C ARG A 220 -9.86 -16.94 16.29
N TYR A 221 -8.74 -16.57 16.89
CA TYR A 221 -7.90 -15.48 16.41
C TYR A 221 -6.73 -16.01 15.60
N ARG A 222 -6.34 -15.24 14.59
CA ARG A 222 -5.11 -15.44 13.84
C ARG A 222 -4.23 -14.23 14.05
N VAL A 223 -2.99 -14.49 14.47
CA VAL A 223 -1.96 -13.46 14.58
C VAL A 223 -0.92 -13.69 13.49
N LYS A 224 -0.63 -12.64 12.72
CA LYS A 224 0.40 -12.64 11.68
C LYS A 224 1.42 -11.55 11.99
N ILE A 225 2.70 -11.90 11.91
CA ILE A 225 3.83 -10.99 12.06
C ILE A 225 4.39 -10.65 10.66
N TYR A 226 4.69 -9.38 10.45
CA TYR A 226 5.25 -8.87 9.20
C TYR A 226 6.45 -7.99 9.48
N VAL A 227 7.47 -8.07 8.63
CA VAL A 227 8.59 -7.11 8.62
C VAL A 227 8.12 -5.84 7.91
N ASP A 228 8.36 -4.67 8.52
CA ASP A 228 8.11 -3.38 7.90
C ASP A 228 9.34 -2.92 7.11
N ARG A 229 9.30 -3.11 5.79
CA ARG A 229 10.29 -2.56 4.85
C ARG A 229 9.58 -1.60 3.93
N GLY A 230 9.30 -0.40 4.45
CA GLY A 230 8.47 0.63 3.81
C GLY A 230 8.50 0.61 2.28
N ALA A 231 7.33 0.54 1.65
CA ALA A 231 7.23 0.53 0.20
C ALA A 231 7.73 1.87 -0.36
N ILE A 232 8.88 1.85 -1.03
CA ILE A 232 9.33 2.97 -1.85
C ILE A 232 8.53 2.89 -3.15
N ILE A 233 7.45 3.66 -3.23
CA ILE A 233 6.81 3.98 -4.51
C ILE A 233 7.58 5.19 -5.05
N CYS A 234 8.45 4.95 -6.03
CA CYS A 234 9.04 6.00 -6.86
C CYS A 234 8.25 6.15 -8.15
#